data_AF-A0A563D8P9-F1
#
_entry.id   AF-A0A563D8P9-F1
#
_cell.length_a   1.000
_cell.length_b   1.000
_cell.length_c   1.000
_cell.angle_alpha   90.00
_cell.angle_beta   90.00
_cell.angle_gamma   90.00
#
_symmetry.space_group_name_H-M   'P 1'
#
loop_
_entity.id
_entity.type
_entity.pdbx_description
1 polymer ?
#
loop_
_entity_poly.entity_id
_entity_poly.type
_entity_poly.pdbx_seq_one_letter_code
_entity_poly.pdbx_strand_id
1 'polypeptide(L)'
;MYDIIQTPFSGIKTLRLSESDTFRPCSTGTDLEEMQLHTEMERYENRTLSKLRDMGIAAIASAAHIEQTKAKENAITETVERVSLASWWTYRRQPVYILTTSESKQLLENVGIDTPRDFSFSIGLAPSSSSEKTVAYSILSNTASYPFAVLGGGCDTDEYVAIEKAAIESVQSWVGSVWMSEHREPIYWDVHELLNRANSINTKPYITTSRLLDKIDIDCNKDEFAYCAIATSSLITSIRSYELAKLDRQPGEYPMVFTEHNF
;
A
#
# COMPACT_ATOMS: atom_id res chain seq x y z
N MET A 1 5.14 5.99 -23.19
CA MET A 1 3.91 5.27 -23.64
C MET A 1 3.37 4.51 -22.43
N TYR A 2 2.09 4.13 -22.38
CA TYR A 2 1.56 3.31 -21.29
C TYR A 2 0.76 2.14 -21.85
N ASP A 3 0.75 1.02 -21.13
CA ASP A 3 0.02 -0.18 -21.49
C ASP A 3 -1.10 -0.42 -20.47
N ILE A 4 -2.35 -0.58 -20.94
CA ILE A 4 -3.47 -1.01 -20.10
C ILE A 4 -3.41 -2.52 -19.93
N ILE A 5 -3.41 -2.97 -18.68
CA ILE A 5 -3.40 -4.38 -18.31
C ILE A 5 -4.80 -4.75 -17.81
N GLN A 6 -5.40 -5.72 -18.48
CA GLN A 6 -6.67 -6.30 -18.04
C GLN A 6 -6.43 -7.14 -16.79
N THR A 7 -7.34 -7.04 -15.82
CA THR A 7 -7.27 -7.88 -14.61
C THR A 7 -8.38 -8.94 -14.65
N PRO A 8 -8.25 -10.03 -13.88
CA PRO A 8 -9.34 -11.00 -13.71
C PRO A 8 -10.61 -10.40 -13.06
N PHE A 9 -10.50 -9.19 -12.50
CA PHE A 9 -11.57 -8.44 -11.85
C PHE A 9 -12.07 -7.39 -12.83
N SER A 10 -13.19 -7.66 -13.49
CA SER A 10 -13.69 -6.86 -14.62
C SER A 10 -13.85 -5.35 -14.33
N GLY A 11 -14.11 -4.97 -13.07
CA GLY A 11 -14.22 -3.59 -12.61
C GLY A 11 -12.89 -2.87 -12.38
N ILE A 12 -11.77 -3.60 -12.30
CA ILE A 12 -10.44 -3.03 -12.02
C ILE A 12 -9.56 -3.15 -13.26
N LYS A 13 -8.99 -2.02 -13.67
CA LYS A 13 -7.93 -1.94 -14.68
C LYS A 13 -6.65 -1.49 -13.99
N THR A 14 -5.52 -1.91 -14.55
CA THR A 14 -4.20 -1.42 -14.12
C THR A 14 -3.40 -0.99 -15.35
N LEU A 15 -2.35 -0.22 -15.11
CA LEU A 15 -1.56 0.45 -16.12
C LEU A 15 -0.07 0.16 -15.87
N ARG A 16 0.72 0.26 -16.94
CA ARG A 16 2.18 0.17 -16.88
C ARG A 16 2.79 1.29 -17.70
N LEU A 17 3.77 1.98 -17.14
CA LEU A 17 4.58 2.94 -17.90
C LEU A 17 5.63 2.20 -18.74
N SER A 18 5.65 2.46 -20.05
CA SER A 18 6.49 1.74 -21.03
C SER A 18 7.99 1.91 -20.84
N GLU A 19 8.40 2.97 -20.13
CA GLU A 19 9.81 3.37 -19.94
C GLU A 19 10.34 3.02 -18.56
N SER A 20 9.49 2.49 -17.67
CA SER A 20 9.91 2.11 -16.33
C SER A 20 9.65 0.64 -16.07
N ASP A 21 10.61 0.02 -15.41
CA ASP A 21 10.52 -1.33 -14.85
C ASP A 21 9.49 -1.45 -13.71
N THR A 22 8.86 -0.33 -13.32
CA THR A 22 7.90 -0.24 -12.24
C THR A 22 6.47 -0.42 -12.74
N PHE A 23 5.79 -1.43 -12.19
CA PHE A 23 4.35 -1.57 -12.29
C PHE A 23 3.71 -0.62 -11.28
N ARG A 24 3.00 0.41 -11.76
CA ARG A 24 2.23 1.30 -10.88
C ARG A 24 0.77 1.27 -11.32
N PRO A 25 -0.11 0.75 -10.46
CA PRO A 25 -1.47 0.51 -10.86
C PRO A 25 -2.29 1.80 -10.71
N CYS A 26 -2.64 2.47 -11.80
CA CYS A 26 -3.62 3.55 -11.75
C CYS A 26 -5.04 2.98 -11.89
N SER A 27 -5.86 3.18 -10.87
CA SER A 27 -7.32 3.18 -10.96
C SER A 27 -7.76 4.52 -11.58
N THR A 28 -7.45 4.74 -12.85
CA THR A 28 -8.11 5.81 -13.58
C THR A 28 -8.96 5.19 -14.65
N GLY A 29 -10.23 5.56 -14.63
CA GLY A 29 -11.13 5.34 -15.74
C GLY A 29 -10.56 5.85 -17.06
N THR A 30 -11.35 5.71 -18.12
CA THR A 30 -10.91 5.89 -19.51
C THR A 30 -10.63 7.34 -19.95
N ASP A 31 -10.36 8.27 -19.03
CA ASP A 31 -10.06 9.68 -19.37
C ASP A 31 -8.58 9.87 -19.74
N LEU A 32 -8.33 10.14 -21.02
CA LEU A 32 -6.98 10.23 -21.59
C LEU A 32 -6.18 11.44 -21.09
N GLU A 33 -6.83 12.58 -20.78
CA GLU A 33 -6.12 13.78 -20.31
C GLU A 33 -5.67 13.61 -18.86
N GLU A 34 -6.54 13.07 -18.01
CA GLU A 34 -6.23 12.71 -16.64
C GLU A 34 -5.09 11.68 -16.57
N MET A 35 -5.13 10.67 -17.45
CA MET A 35 -4.07 9.67 -17.58
C MET A 35 -2.71 10.27 -17.98
N GLN A 36 -2.68 11.25 -18.88
CA GLN A 36 -1.44 11.93 -19.26
C GLN A 36 -0.83 12.71 -18.10
N LEU A 37 -1.66 13.49 -17.38
CA LEU A 37 -1.20 14.24 -16.21
C LEU A 37 -0.68 13.31 -15.11
N HIS A 38 -1.39 12.22 -14.83
CA HIS A 38 -0.97 11.21 -13.84
C HIS A 38 0.36 10.56 -14.24
N THR A 39 0.52 10.23 -15.53
CA THR A 39 1.77 9.67 -16.06
C THR A 39 2.96 10.61 -15.83
N GLU A 40 2.81 11.91 -16.08
CA GLU A 40 3.89 12.88 -15.86
C GLU A 40 4.22 13.06 -14.37
N MET A 41 3.21 13.08 -13.50
CA MET A 41 3.41 13.12 -12.05
C MET A 41 4.17 11.88 -11.55
N GLU A 42 3.79 10.68 -11.99
CA GLU A 42 4.48 9.43 -11.65
C GLU A 42 5.93 9.40 -12.17
N ARG A 43 6.16 9.90 -13.39
CA ARG A 43 7.52 10.03 -13.95
C ARG A 43 8.39 10.94 -13.09
N TYR A 44 7.86 12.10 -12.67
CA TYR A 44 8.60 13.01 -11.81
C TYR A 44 8.92 12.39 -10.46
N GLU A 45 7.96 11.71 -9.83
CA GLU A 45 8.16 11.00 -8.58
C GLU A 45 9.26 9.93 -8.70
N ASN A 46 9.20 9.09 -9.73
CA ASN A 46 10.19 8.02 -9.97
C ASN A 46 11.61 8.56 -10.23
N ARG A 47 11.75 9.68 -10.96
CA ARG A 47 13.04 10.36 -11.14
C ARG A 47 13.59 10.84 -9.81
N THR A 48 12.73 11.38 -8.96
CA THR A 48 13.10 11.92 -7.65
C THR A 48 13.54 10.82 -6.69
N LEU A 49 12.76 9.74 -6.59
CA LEU A 49 13.09 8.56 -5.79
C LEU A 49 14.40 7.90 -6.24
N SER A 50 14.65 7.82 -7.55
CA SER A 50 15.89 7.24 -8.07
C SER A 50 17.13 8.02 -7.62
N LYS A 51 17.08 9.36 -7.66
CA LYS A 51 18.16 10.21 -7.16
C LYS A 51 18.42 10.00 -5.66
N LEU A 52 17.35 9.91 -4.85
CA LEU A 52 17.49 9.67 -3.41
C LEU A 52 18.11 8.32 -3.10
N ARG A 53 17.71 7.28 -3.84
CA ARG A 53 18.30 5.95 -3.73
C ARG A 53 19.79 5.95 -4.07
N ASP A 54 20.21 6.67 -5.11
CA ASP A 54 21.63 6.82 -5.46
C ASP A 54 22.43 7.55 -4.38
N MET A 55 21.77 8.37 -3.56
CA MET A 55 22.34 9.04 -2.39
C MET A 55 22.28 8.19 -1.10
N GLY A 56 21.71 6.99 -1.16
CA GLY A 56 21.54 6.12 0.02
C GLY A 56 20.44 6.59 0.98
N ILE A 57 19.52 7.44 0.54
CA ILE A 57 18.42 7.96 1.35
C ILE A 57 17.20 7.02 1.23
N ALA A 58 16.69 6.56 2.36
CA ALA A 58 15.45 5.77 2.43
C ALA A 58 14.23 6.70 2.48
N ALA A 59 13.58 6.89 1.32
CA ALA A 59 12.28 7.55 1.26
C ALA A 59 11.20 6.60 1.75
N ILE A 60 10.50 6.95 2.83
CA ILE A 60 9.41 6.13 3.40
C ILE A 60 8.25 6.08 2.42
N ALA A 61 7.85 7.24 1.90
CA ALA A 61 6.77 7.41 0.94
C ALA A 61 7.04 8.66 0.08
N SER A 62 6.36 8.74 -1.06
CA SER A 62 6.38 9.92 -1.91
C SER A 62 5.08 10.08 -2.66
N ALA A 63 4.66 11.33 -2.86
CA ALA A 63 3.46 11.61 -3.64
C ALA A 63 3.65 12.86 -4.50
N ALA A 64 3.30 12.72 -5.78
CA ALA A 64 3.23 13.83 -6.72
C ALA A 64 1.80 14.38 -6.85
N HIS A 65 1.65 15.70 -6.85
CA HIS A 65 0.37 16.38 -7.09
C HIS A 65 0.58 17.79 -7.66
N ILE A 66 -0.36 18.30 -8.45
CA ILE A 66 -0.35 19.68 -8.99
C ILE A 66 -0.44 20.78 -7.90
N GLU A 67 -0.90 20.40 -6.70
CA GLU A 67 -1.07 21.26 -5.54
C GLU A 67 -0.13 20.79 -4.43
N GLN A 68 0.65 21.73 -3.88
CA GLN A 68 1.67 21.42 -2.87
C GLN A 68 1.09 20.81 -1.58
N THR A 69 -0.06 21.33 -1.14
CA THR A 69 -0.75 20.85 0.08
C THR A 69 -1.17 19.40 -0.07
N LYS A 70 -1.83 19.06 -1.18
CA LYS A 70 -2.24 17.69 -1.50
C LYS A 70 -1.06 16.74 -1.68
N ALA A 71 0.04 17.18 -2.32
CA ALA A 71 1.26 16.36 -2.41
C ALA A 71 1.76 15.97 -1.01
N LYS A 72 1.85 16.94 -0.09
CA LYS A 72 2.26 16.68 1.30
C LYS A 72 1.27 15.78 2.04
N GLU A 73 -0.03 16.03 1.94
CA GLU A 73 -1.07 15.24 2.60
C GLU A 73 -1.09 13.78 2.10
N ASN A 74 -0.87 13.57 0.80
CA ASN A 74 -0.76 12.23 0.21
C ASN A 74 0.50 11.51 0.72
N ALA A 75 1.66 12.19 0.74
CA ALA A 75 2.89 11.60 1.28
C ALA A 75 2.76 11.26 2.78
N ILE A 76 2.06 12.09 3.57
CA ILE A 76 1.73 11.78 4.98
C ILE A 76 0.85 10.54 5.06
N THR A 77 -0.21 10.48 4.26
CA THR A 77 -1.19 9.40 4.29
C THR A 77 -0.52 8.06 3.95
N GLU A 78 0.31 8.03 2.91
CA GLU A 78 1.08 6.84 2.53
C GLU A 78 2.15 6.48 3.57
N THR A 79 2.79 7.45 4.20
CA THR A 79 3.74 7.20 5.31
C THR A 79 3.06 6.52 6.49
N VAL A 80 1.88 7.02 6.89
CA VAL A 80 1.08 6.42 7.97
C VAL A 80 0.69 4.99 7.59
N GLU A 81 0.23 4.76 6.37
CA GLU A 81 -0.13 3.43 5.87
C GLU A 81 1.03 2.44 5.98
N ARG A 82 2.16 2.76 5.33
CA ARG A 82 3.34 1.89 5.25
C ARG A 82 3.88 1.55 6.63
N VAL A 83 4.01 2.54 7.52
CA VAL A 83 4.51 2.31 8.89
C VAL A 83 3.52 1.52 9.73
N SER A 84 2.22 1.79 9.60
CA SER A 84 1.18 1.07 10.35
C SER A 84 1.12 -0.41 9.94
N LEU A 85 1.10 -0.69 8.63
CA LEU A 85 1.08 -2.05 8.11
C LEU A 85 2.39 -2.79 8.39
N ALA A 86 3.53 -2.12 8.27
CA ALA A 86 4.82 -2.70 8.64
C ALA A 86 4.90 -3.08 10.12
N SER A 87 4.34 -2.24 11.01
CA SER A 87 4.32 -2.51 12.44
C SER A 87 3.32 -3.60 12.80
N TRP A 88 2.14 -3.57 12.19
CA TRP A 88 1.14 -4.63 12.29
C TRP A 88 1.73 -5.98 11.90
N TRP A 89 2.44 -6.02 10.77
CA TRP A 89 3.14 -7.19 10.28
C TRP A 89 4.25 -7.63 11.25
N THR A 90 5.25 -6.78 11.46
CA THR A 90 6.50 -7.10 12.15
C THR A 90 6.28 -7.54 13.60
N TYR A 91 5.39 -6.86 14.33
CA TYR A 91 5.12 -7.14 15.75
C TYR A 91 3.93 -8.08 15.95
N ARG A 92 3.34 -8.58 14.86
CA ARG A 92 2.16 -9.44 14.88
C ARG A 92 1.02 -8.87 15.72
N ARG A 93 0.77 -7.57 15.54
CA ARG A 93 -0.34 -6.90 16.21
C ARG A 93 -1.66 -7.46 15.72
N GLN A 94 -2.63 -7.45 16.62
CA GLN A 94 -3.97 -7.91 16.31
C GLN A 94 -4.70 -6.82 15.53
N PRO A 95 -5.52 -7.19 14.54
CA PRO A 95 -6.32 -6.24 13.82
C PRO A 95 -7.36 -5.61 14.74
N VAL A 96 -7.71 -4.36 14.45
CA VAL A 96 -8.74 -3.61 15.18
C VAL A 96 -10.11 -4.20 14.87
N TYR A 97 -10.34 -4.52 13.59
CA TYR A 97 -11.56 -5.10 13.08
C TYR A 97 -11.27 -5.97 11.86
N ILE A 98 -12.03 -7.04 11.67
CA ILE A 98 -12.03 -7.82 10.43
C ILE A 98 -13.48 -7.89 9.97
N LEU A 99 -13.71 -7.53 8.71
CA LEU A 99 -15.03 -7.60 8.11
C LEU A 99 -15.47 -9.06 8.04
N THR A 100 -16.74 -9.30 8.36
CA THR A 100 -17.40 -10.57 8.08
C THR A 100 -17.45 -10.82 6.57
N THR A 101 -17.70 -12.07 6.19
CA THR A 101 -17.88 -12.46 4.78
C THR A 101 -18.99 -11.67 4.10
N SER A 102 -20.09 -11.39 4.81
CA SER A 102 -21.22 -10.62 4.29
C SER A 102 -20.85 -9.14 4.06
N GLU A 103 -20.15 -8.52 5.00
CA GLU A 103 -19.68 -7.12 4.87
C GLU A 103 -18.66 -6.99 3.74
N SER A 104 -17.70 -7.91 3.66
CA SER A 104 -16.70 -7.92 2.59
C SER A 104 -17.37 -8.04 1.22
N LYS A 105 -18.35 -8.95 1.08
CA LYS A 105 -19.10 -9.12 -0.17
C LYS A 105 -19.86 -7.85 -0.56
N GLN A 106 -20.58 -7.24 0.39
CA GLN A 106 -21.34 -6.01 0.12
C GLN A 106 -20.41 -4.85 -0.29
N LEU A 107 -19.26 -4.72 0.37
CA LEU A 107 -18.27 -3.71 0.01
C LEU A 107 -17.72 -3.92 -1.40
N LEU A 108 -17.31 -5.15 -1.73
CA LEU A 108 -16.79 -5.47 -3.07
C LEU A 108 -17.84 -5.21 -4.16
N GLU A 109 -19.12 -5.52 -3.90
CA GLU A 109 -20.23 -5.17 -4.80
C GLU A 109 -20.37 -3.65 -4.99
N ASN A 110 -20.27 -2.87 -3.91
CA ASN A 110 -20.37 -1.40 -3.98
C ASN A 110 -19.21 -0.75 -4.75
N VAL A 111 -18.00 -1.31 -4.62
CA VAL A 111 -16.79 -0.87 -5.34
C VAL A 111 -16.79 -1.37 -6.80
N GLY A 112 -17.73 -2.25 -7.17
CA GLY A 112 -17.82 -2.81 -8.52
C GLY A 112 -16.81 -3.94 -8.80
N ILE A 113 -16.31 -4.60 -7.74
CA ILE A 113 -15.39 -5.73 -7.83
C ILE A 113 -16.19 -7.02 -7.86
N ASP A 114 -16.37 -7.60 -9.05
CA ASP A 114 -16.87 -8.96 -9.20
C ASP A 114 -15.75 -9.95 -8.84
N THR A 115 -15.97 -10.77 -7.82
CA THR A 115 -14.96 -11.69 -7.29
C THR A 115 -15.01 -13.01 -8.04
N PRO A 116 -13.96 -13.38 -8.81
CA PRO A 116 -13.96 -14.64 -9.52
C PRO A 116 -13.95 -15.83 -8.54
N ARG A 117 -14.51 -16.97 -8.98
CA ARG A 117 -14.79 -18.13 -8.12
C ARG A 117 -13.61 -18.62 -7.28
N ASP A 118 -12.40 -18.53 -7.81
CA ASP A 118 -11.19 -19.08 -7.18
C ASP A 118 -10.49 -18.08 -6.25
N PHE A 119 -11.05 -16.87 -6.09
CA PHE A 119 -10.50 -15.79 -5.28
C PHE A 119 -11.32 -15.55 -4.01
N SER A 120 -10.63 -15.08 -2.97
CA SER A 120 -11.24 -14.67 -1.71
C SER A 120 -10.52 -13.45 -1.13
N PHE A 121 -11.29 -12.54 -0.57
CA PHE A 121 -10.81 -11.36 0.14
C PHE A 121 -10.99 -11.54 1.65
N SER A 122 -9.95 -11.24 2.42
CA SER A 122 -10.05 -10.97 3.86
C SER A 122 -9.66 -9.53 4.12
N ILE A 123 -10.62 -8.74 4.59
CA ILE A 123 -10.51 -7.28 4.70
C ILE A 123 -10.64 -6.88 6.16
N GLY A 124 -9.77 -6.00 6.63
CA GLY A 124 -9.82 -5.53 8.01
C GLY A 124 -9.12 -4.20 8.22
N LEU A 125 -9.16 -3.75 9.47
CA LEU A 125 -8.51 -2.54 9.94
C LEU A 125 -7.27 -2.90 10.76
N ALA A 126 -6.13 -2.38 10.33
CA ALA A 126 -4.89 -2.47 11.06
C ALA A 126 -4.81 -1.36 12.11
N PRO A 127 -4.03 -1.55 13.18
CA PRO A 127 -3.77 -0.46 14.10
C PRO A 127 -3.00 0.68 13.42
N SER A 128 -3.55 1.90 13.52
CA SER A 128 -2.96 3.09 12.91
C SER A 128 -1.87 3.70 13.79
N SER A 129 -0.80 4.21 13.16
CA SER A 129 0.23 5.04 13.78
C SER A 129 -0.16 6.53 13.84
N SER A 130 -1.41 6.86 13.49
CA SER A 130 -2.00 8.21 13.57
C SER A 130 -3.37 8.16 14.25
N SER A 131 -3.70 9.18 15.04
CA SER A 131 -5.04 9.35 15.61
C SER A 131 -6.08 9.88 14.62
N GLU A 132 -5.63 10.39 13.46
CA GLU A 132 -6.49 11.08 12.49
C GLU A 132 -6.77 10.23 11.24
N LYS A 133 -6.09 9.09 11.09
CA LYS A 133 -6.16 8.24 9.91
C LYS A 133 -6.51 6.82 10.30
N THR A 134 -7.40 6.23 9.52
CA THR A 134 -7.74 4.81 9.55
C THR A 134 -6.87 4.08 8.54
N VAL A 135 -6.35 2.92 8.94
CA VAL A 135 -5.55 2.05 8.08
C VAL A 135 -6.28 0.73 7.90
N ALA A 136 -6.57 0.38 6.66
CA ALA A 136 -7.15 -0.88 6.26
C ALA A 136 -6.11 -1.77 5.57
N TYR A 137 -6.42 -3.05 5.54
CA TYR A 137 -5.68 -4.04 4.76
C TYR A 137 -6.68 -4.96 4.04
N SER A 138 -6.23 -5.49 2.91
CA SER A 138 -6.93 -6.53 2.16
C SER A 138 -5.96 -7.63 1.80
N ILE A 139 -6.28 -8.86 2.20
CA ILE A 139 -5.55 -10.05 1.78
C ILE A 139 -6.37 -10.73 0.69
N LEU A 140 -5.90 -10.61 -0.55
CA LEU A 140 -6.46 -11.30 -1.69
C LEU A 140 -5.75 -12.64 -1.86
N SER A 141 -6.51 -13.72 -1.83
CA SER A 141 -5.99 -15.09 -1.93
C SER A 141 -6.67 -15.87 -3.04
N ASN A 142 -5.96 -16.85 -3.59
CA ASN A 142 -6.49 -17.80 -4.56
C ASN A 142 -5.82 -19.17 -4.40
N THR A 143 -6.44 -20.21 -4.96
CA THR A 143 -5.93 -21.59 -4.87
C THR A 143 -5.40 -22.15 -6.19
N ALA A 144 -5.56 -21.41 -7.28
CA ALA A 144 -5.31 -21.89 -8.64
C ALA A 144 -3.88 -21.61 -9.11
N SER A 145 -3.36 -20.41 -8.83
CA SER A 145 -2.05 -19.98 -9.33
C SER A 145 -1.35 -18.99 -8.40
N TYR A 146 -0.04 -18.89 -8.58
CA TYR A 146 0.75 -17.84 -7.97
C TYR A 146 0.26 -16.44 -8.42
N PRO A 147 0.25 -15.42 -7.54
CA PRO A 147 0.54 -15.48 -6.10
C PRO A 147 -0.67 -15.98 -5.30
N PHE A 148 -0.49 -17.05 -4.52
CA PHE A 148 -1.57 -17.67 -3.74
C PHE A 148 -2.19 -16.73 -2.69
N ALA A 149 -1.44 -15.72 -2.24
CA ALA A 149 -1.95 -14.62 -1.44
C ALA A 149 -1.09 -13.37 -1.66
N VAL A 150 -1.72 -12.19 -1.63
CA VAL A 150 -1.08 -10.87 -1.66
C VAL A 150 -1.74 -9.93 -0.64
N LEU A 151 -1.04 -8.86 -0.28
CA LEU A 151 -1.54 -7.80 0.60
C LEU A 151 -1.77 -6.52 -0.21
N GLY A 152 -2.84 -5.79 0.10
CA GLY A 152 -3.03 -4.39 -0.27
C GLY A 152 -3.25 -3.53 0.96
N GLY A 153 -2.65 -2.34 0.97
CA GLY A 153 -2.84 -1.32 2.00
C GLY A 153 -3.87 -0.27 1.60
N GLY A 154 -4.43 0.40 2.61
CA GLY A 154 -5.27 1.57 2.35
C GLY A 154 -5.32 2.48 3.56
N CYS A 155 -5.16 3.78 3.34
CA CYS A 155 -5.19 4.78 4.40
C CYS A 155 -6.02 5.99 4.00
N ASP A 156 -6.88 6.42 4.92
CA ASP A 156 -7.70 7.62 4.77
C ASP A 156 -8.21 8.12 6.13
N THR A 157 -8.79 9.31 6.15
CA THR A 157 -9.60 9.78 7.30
C THR A 157 -10.94 9.06 7.39
N ASP A 158 -11.49 8.63 6.24
CA ASP A 158 -12.73 7.88 6.16
C ASP A 158 -12.45 6.37 6.12
N GLU A 159 -13.10 5.62 7.01
CA GLU A 159 -12.90 4.17 7.12
C GLU A 159 -13.29 3.42 5.83
N TYR A 160 -14.41 3.80 5.21
CA TYR A 160 -14.89 3.16 3.99
C TYR A 160 -13.91 3.39 2.84
N VAL A 161 -13.40 4.62 2.70
CA VAL A 161 -12.40 4.95 1.67
C VAL A 161 -11.08 4.20 1.90
N ALA A 162 -10.62 4.07 3.15
CA ALA A 162 -9.43 3.28 3.46
C ALA A 162 -9.61 1.80 3.07
N ILE A 163 -10.77 1.22 3.38
CA ILE A 163 -11.09 -0.16 3.03
C ILE A 163 -11.17 -0.37 1.52
N GLU A 164 -11.83 0.54 0.80
CA GLU A 164 -11.92 0.52 -0.67
C GLU A 164 -10.53 0.54 -1.31
N LYS A 165 -9.66 1.46 -0.87
CA LYS A 165 -8.26 1.52 -1.33
C LYS A 165 -7.53 0.20 -1.12
N ALA A 166 -7.63 -0.40 0.06
CA ALA A 166 -6.99 -1.68 0.36
C ALA A 166 -7.46 -2.81 -0.55
N ALA A 167 -8.77 -2.90 -0.81
CA ALA A 167 -9.32 -3.91 -1.72
C ALA A 167 -8.77 -3.76 -3.13
N ILE A 168 -8.79 -2.54 -3.67
CA ILE A 168 -8.25 -2.23 -5.00
C ILE A 168 -6.75 -2.55 -5.05
N GLU A 169 -5.98 -2.11 -4.05
CA GLU A 169 -4.53 -2.30 -4.01
C GLU A 169 -4.13 -3.78 -3.91
N SER A 170 -4.94 -4.62 -3.26
CA SER A 170 -4.68 -6.06 -3.22
C SER A 170 -4.86 -6.73 -4.59
N VAL A 171 -5.85 -6.30 -5.37
CA VAL A 171 -6.01 -6.75 -6.77
C VAL A 171 -4.83 -6.29 -7.62
N GLN A 172 -4.42 -5.03 -7.45
CA GLN A 172 -3.31 -4.47 -8.18
C GLN A 172 -1.98 -5.18 -7.86
N SER A 173 -1.76 -5.51 -6.58
CA SER A 173 -0.61 -6.29 -6.11
C SER A 173 -0.58 -7.70 -6.70
N TRP A 174 -1.74 -8.35 -6.84
CA TRP A 174 -1.85 -9.66 -7.49
C TRP A 174 -1.43 -9.58 -8.96
N VAL A 175 -1.96 -8.61 -9.71
CA VAL A 175 -1.65 -8.46 -11.14
C VAL A 175 -0.18 -8.12 -11.35
N GLY A 176 0.38 -7.21 -10.54
CA GLY A 176 1.80 -6.88 -10.58
C GLY A 176 2.69 -8.10 -10.30
N SER A 177 2.31 -8.92 -9.33
CA SER A 177 3.06 -10.14 -8.95
C SER A 177 3.03 -11.23 -10.03
N VAL A 178 1.87 -11.44 -10.68
CA VAL A 178 1.77 -12.37 -11.83
C VAL A 178 2.68 -11.90 -12.95
N TRP A 179 2.60 -10.61 -13.30
CA TRP A 179 3.42 -10.06 -14.38
C TRP A 179 4.92 -10.20 -14.09
N MET A 180 5.34 -9.87 -12.86
CA MET A 180 6.74 -10.04 -12.43
C MET A 180 7.19 -11.50 -12.51
N SER A 181 6.34 -12.46 -12.15
CA SER A 181 6.68 -13.89 -12.27
C SER A 181 6.83 -14.37 -13.71
N GLU A 182 6.14 -13.76 -14.66
CA GLU A 182 6.19 -14.14 -16.08
C GLU A 182 7.35 -13.47 -16.84
N HIS A 183 7.77 -12.29 -16.40
CA HIS A 183 8.70 -11.44 -17.16
C HIS A 183 10.04 -11.19 -16.45
N ARG A 184 10.13 -11.42 -15.14
CA ARG A 184 11.26 -11.05 -14.26
C ARG A 184 11.41 -12.05 -13.10
N GLU A 185 12.15 -11.63 -12.07
CA GLU A 185 12.22 -12.34 -10.80
C GLU A 185 10.89 -12.20 -10.03
N PRO A 186 10.28 -13.31 -9.57
CA PRO A 186 9.05 -13.28 -8.79
C PRO A 186 9.21 -12.55 -7.45
N ILE A 187 8.18 -11.80 -7.06
CA ILE A 187 8.07 -11.19 -5.72
C ILE A 187 7.45 -12.19 -4.74
N TYR A 188 8.27 -12.89 -3.96
CA TYR A 188 7.76 -13.89 -3.02
C TYR A 188 7.00 -13.27 -1.85
N TRP A 189 5.71 -13.54 -1.77
CA TRP A 189 4.86 -13.21 -0.62
C TRP A 189 4.98 -14.29 0.45
N ASP A 190 4.95 -13.90 1.73
CA ASP A 190 4.79 -14.85 2.84
C ASP A 190 3.32 -15.29 2.93
N VAL A 191 2.95 -16.21 2.02
CA VAL A 191 1.59 -16.73 1.88
C VAL A 191 1.09 -17.34 3.20
N HIS A 192 1.96 -18.00 3.96
CA HIS A 192 1.55 -18.62 5.23
C HIS A 192 1.18 -17.57 6.26
N GLU A 193 1.98 -16.53 6.41
CA GLU A 193 1.67 -15.46 7.35
C GLU A 193 0.45 -14.63 6.88
N LEU A 194 0.30 -14.36 5.58
CA LEU A 194 -0.89 -13.69 5.05
C LEU A 194 -2.17 -14.49 5.36
N LEU A 195 -2.18 -15.80 5.08
CA LEU A 195 -3.35 -16.63 5.39
C LEU A 195 -3.60 -16.76 6.90
N ASN A 196 -2.56 -16.70 7.73
CA ASN A 196 -2.69 -16.64 9.18
C ASN A 196 -3.38 -15.32 9.61
N ARG A 197 -2.96 -14.18 9.05
CA ARG A 197 -3.57 -12.87 9.31
C ARG A 197 -5.02 -12.76 8.87
N ALA A 198 -5.34 -13.35 7.72
CA ALA A 198 -6.70 -13.40 7.21
C ALA A 198 -7.69 -14.09 8.17
N ASN A 199 -7.17 -14.95 9.06
CA ASN A 199 -7.95 -15.73 10.03
C ASN A 199 -7.71 -15.30 11.49
N SER A 200 -6.90 -14.27 11.76
CA SER A 200 -6.55 -13.86 13.12
C SER A 200 -7.76 -13.25 13.80
N ILE A 201 -8.35 -13.96 14.76
CA ILE A 201 -9.58 -13.51 15.40
C ILE A 201 -9.30 -12.32 16.33
N ASN A 202 -10.14 -11.31 16.15
CA ASN A 202 -10.28 -10.07 16.91
C ASN A 202 -9.83 -10.17 18.38
N THR A 203 -8.85 -9.36 18.77
CA THR A 203 -8.56 -9.13 20.19
C THR A 203 -8.11 -7.70 20.44
N LYS A 204 -8.88 -7.02 21.28
CA LYS A 204 -8.67 -5.72 21.96
C LYS A 204 -8.15 -4.56 21.08
N PRO A 205 -8.75 -3.36 21.21
CA PRO A 205 -8.27 -2.19 20.48
C PRO A 205 -6.80 -1.92 20.83
N TYR A 206 -5.95 -1.91 19.80
CA TYR A 206 -4.62 -1.34 19.91
C TYR A 206 -4.76 0.18 19.91
N ILE A 207 -4.23 0.81 20.95
CA ILE A 207 -4.18 2.27 21.04
C ILE A 207 -2.72 2.66 20.79
N THR A 208 -2.45 3.33 19.68
CA THR A 208 -1.11 3.90 19.47
C THR A 208 -0.91 5.08 20.43
N THR A 209 0.28 5.14 21.03
CA THR A 209 0.77 6.35 21.70
C THR A 209 1.86 7.03 20.89
N SER A 210 2.23 6.45 19.73
CA SER A 210 3.31 6.95 18.89
C SER A 210 2.86 8.18 18.12
N ARG A 211 3.70 9.21 18.16
CA ARG A 211 3.58 10.39 17.30
C ARG A 211 4.47 10.16 16.08
N LEU A 212 4.00 9.38 15.12
CA LEU A 212 4.76 9.09 13.90
C LEU A 212 5.22 10.39 13.21
N LEU A 213 4.34 11.39 13.17
CA LEU A 213 4.63 12.67 12.53
C LEU A 213 5.80 13.44 13.17
N ASP A 214 6.10 13.20 14.45
CA ASP A 214 7.26 13.81 15.14
C ASP A 214 8.60 13.16 14.73
N LYS A 215 8.55 12.05 13.99
CA LYS A 215 9.72 11.22 13.60
C LYS A 215 10.02 11.27 12.11
N ILE A 216 9.23 12.00 11.33
CA ILE A 216 9.37 12.08 9.88
C ILE A 216 9.62 13.52 9.44
N ASP A 217 10.42 13.67 8.41
CA ASP A 217 10.65 14.94 7.71
C ASP A 217 9.97 14.87 6.35
N ILE A 218 9.28 15.94 5.95
CA ILE A 218 8.58 16.03 4.67
C ILE A 218 9.12 17.17 3.84
N ASP A 219 9.93 16.80 2.86
CA ASP A 219 10.43 17.71 1.85
C ASP A 219 9.48 17.74 0.66
N CYS A 220 9.29 18.91 0.05
CA CYS A 220 8.40 19.04 -1.09
C CYS A 220 8.99 19.98 -2.14
N ASN A 221 9.31 19.43 -3.30
CA ASN A 221 9.97 20.14 -4.39
C ASN A 221 9.04 20.24 -5.60
N LYS A 222 9.07 21.38 -6.29
CA LYS A 222 8.33 21.59 -7.52
C LYS A 222 9.21 21.28 -8.73
N ASP A 223 8.68 20.54 -9.70
CA ASP A 223 9.26 20.39 -11.04
C ASP A 223 8.15 20.58 -12.07
N GLU A 224 8.44 21.40 -13.09
CA GLU A 224 7.51 21.81 -14.15
C GLU A 224 6.09 22.14 -13.64
N PHE A 225 5.19 21.15 -13.68
CA PHE A 225 3.75 21.27 -13.45
C PHE A 225 3.28 20.66 -12.11
N ALA A 226 4.14 19.96 -11.37
CA ALA A 226 3.76 19.22 -10.17
C ALA A 226 4.72 19.44 -8.99
N TYR A 227 4.20 19.23 -7.79
CA TYR A 227 4.96 19.11 -6.56
C TYR A 227 5.15 17.64 -6.24
N CYS A 228 6.35 17.25 -5.82
CA CYS A 228 6.64 15.92 -5.27
C CYS A 228 7.02 16.11 -3.82
N ALA A 229 6.18 15.58 -2.92
CA ALA A 229 6.49 15.47 -1.50
C ALA A 229 7.14 14.12 -1.22
N ILE A 230 8.09 14.11 -0.29
CA ILE A 230 8.86 12.93 0.09
C ILE A 230 8.94 12.91 1.61
N ALA A 231 8.49 11.80 2.19
CA ALA A 231 8.65 11.56 3.61
C ALA A 231 9.94 10.76 3.85
N THR A 232 10.77 11.23 4.77
CA THR A 232 12.00 10.55 5.19
C THR A 232 12.07 10.49 6.72
N SER A 233 12.97 9.67 7.24
CA SER A 233 13.30 9.69 8.67
C SER A 233 14.76 9.33 8.85
N SER A 234 15.45 10.09 9.70
CA SER A 234 16.82 9.77 10.12
C SER A 234 16.91 8.52 11.02
N LEU A 235 15.77 8.00 11.49
CA LEU A 235 15.70 6.84 12.38
C LEU A 235 15.73 5.49 11.65
N ILE A 236 15.63 5.50 10.31
CA ILE A 236 15.64 4.29 9.48
C ILE A 236 16.77 4.34 8.47
N THR A 237 17.25 3.17 8.06
CA THR A 237 18.28 3.04 7.02
C THR A 237 17.80 2.29 5.78
N SER A 238 16.57 1.77 5.80
CA SER A 238 15.94 1.14 4.64
C SER A 238 14.41 1.20 4.75
N ILE A 239 13.72 0.92 3.65
CA ILE A 239 12.25 0.85 3.58
C ILE A 239 11.69 -0.54 3.90
N ARG A 240 12.53 -1.47 4.37
CA ARG A 240 12.09 -2.81 4.74
C ARG A 240 11.14 -2.74 5.93
N SER A 241 10.15 -3.63 5.98
CA SER A 241 9.14 -3.70 7.05
C SER A 241 9.72 -3.55 8.45
N TYR A 242 10.84 -4.24 8.75
CA TYR A 242 11.46 -4.18 10.07
C TYR A 242 11.96 -2.77 10.43
N GLU A 243 12.56 -2.04 9.48
CA GLU A 243 13.03 -0.67 9.70
C GLU A 243 11.87 0.30 9.87
N LEU A 244 10.86 0.21 8.99
CA LEU A 244 9.65 1.05 9.07
C LEU A 244 8.92 0.83 10.41
N ALA A 245 8.82 -0.42 10.86
CA ALA A 245 8.18 -0.76 12.11
C ALA A 245 8.86 -0.16 13.36
N LYS A 246 10.13 0.26 13.28
CA LYS A 246 10.78 0.95 14.41
C LYS A 246 10.15 2.30 14.70
N LEU A 247 9.58 2.95 13.68
CA LEU A 247 8.97 4.28 13.82
C LEU A 247 7.70 4.25 14.66
N ASP A 248 7.00 3.13 14.76
CA ASP A 248 5.78 2.98 15.55
C ASP A 248 5.88 1.91 16.65
N ARG A 249 7.10 1.46 16.96
CA ARG A 249 7.35 0.48 18.03
C ARG A 249 6.89 1.00 19.40
N GLN A 250 6.12 0.18 20.10
CA GLN A 250 5.73 0.42 21.49
C GLN A 250 6.73 -0.22 22.48
N PRO A 251 6.86 0.31 23.70
CA PRO A 251 7.68 -0.29 24.74
C PRO A 251 7.32 -1.77 24.98
N GLY A 252 8.31 -2.65 24.93
CA GLY A 252 8.13 -4.09 25.15
C GLY A 252 7.71 -4.89 23.92
N GLU A 253 7.49 -4.27 22.76
CA GLU A 253 7.30 -5.01 21.51
C GLU A 253 8.62 -5.57 20.99
N TYR A 254 8.58 -6.80 20.47
CA TYR A 254 9.69 -7.47 19.80
C TYR A 254 9.22 -8.00 18.44
N PRO A 255 10.08 -7.98 17.40
CA PRO A 255 9.74 -8.55 16.11
C PRO A 255 9.41 -10.01 16.25
N MET A 256 8.30 -10.43 15.64
CA MET A 256 7.81 -11.81 15.66
C MET A 256 7.71 -12.44 14.28
N VAL A 257 7.80 -11.63 13.22
CA VAL A 257 7.83 -12.09 11.84
C VAL A 257 9.18 -11.71 11.22
N PHE A 258 9.87 -12.69 10.65
CA PHE A 258 11.22 -12.54 10.07
C PHE A 258 11.21 -12.35 8.56
N THR A 259 10.07 -12.57 7.90
CA THR A 259 9.90 -12.32 6.47
C THR A 259 9.73 -10.83 6.24
N GLU A 260 10.64 -10.28 5.45
CA GLU A 260 10.59 -8.89 5.03
C GLU A 260 9.48 -8.75 3.99
N HIS A 261 8.40 -8.05 4.33
CA HIS A 261 7.54 -7.47 3.30
C HIS A 261 8.17 -6.17 2.79
N ASN A 262 8.21 -6.05 1.46
CA ASN A 262 8.42 -4.76 0.82
C ASN A 262 7.04 -4.14 0.65
N PHE A 263 6.82 -3.00 1.31
CA PHE A 263 5.70 -2.09 1.06
C PHE A 263 6.19 -1.02 0.07
#